data_AF-A0A2K8UAQ8-F1
#
_entry.id   AF-A0A2K8UAQ8-F1
#
_cell.length_a   1.000
_cell.length_b   1.000
_cell.length_c   1.000
_cell.angle_alpha   90.00
_cell.angle_beta   90.00
_cell.angle_gamma   90.00
#
_symmetry.space_group_name_H-M   'P 1'
#
loop_
_entity.id
_entity.type
_entity.pdbx_description
1 polymer ?
#
loop_
_entity_poly.entity_id
_entity_poly.type
_entity_poly.pdbx_seq_one_letter_code
_entity_poly.pdbx_strand_id
1 'polypeptide(L)'
;MQDQERFERLGSNRRQATELRQQIEELARRLERLDQDTARLLAGFVVPAYRDWQPRPGATAFYVDALEGIYFQVVVVEVRGTYVRTRAVSPNHSAYYSVMLDHPADQYERSGCIVPPALFDLLCDRLPLRVAPFV
;
A
#
# COMPACT_ATOMS: atom_id res chain seq x y z
N MET A 1 -16.70 12.83 53.99
CA MET A 1 -16.03 11.61 53.45
C MET A 1 -16.30 11.44 51.95
N GLN A 2 -17.54 11.50 51.47
CA GLN A 2 -17.87 11.38 50.02
C GLN A 2 -17.20 12.42 49.09
N ASP A 3 -17.01 13.66 49.54
CA ASP A 3 -16.38 14.69 48.70
C ASP A 3 -14.88 14.44 48.50
N GLN A 4 -14.19 13.87 49.49
CA GLN A 4 -12.76 13.57 49.41
C GLN A 4 -12.48 12.47 48.38
N GLU A 5 -13.28 11.40 48.37
CA GLU A 5 -13.21 10.35 47.34
C GLU A 5 -13.53 10.89 45.93
N ARG A 6 -14.45 11.85 45.82
CA ARG A 6 -14.76 12.53 44.55
C ARG A 6 -13.59 13.37 44.03
N PHE A 7 -12.93 14.12 44.90
CA PHE A 7 -11.75 14.92 44.53
C PHE A 7 -10.56 14.04 44.13
N GLU A 8 -10.33 12.93 44.84
CA GLU A 8 -9.27 11.97 44.48
C GLU A 8 -9.54 11.30 43.13
N ARG A 9 -10.79 10.91 42.85
CA ARG A 9 -11.19 10.38 41.52
C ARG A 9 -11.02 11.41 40.41
N LEU A 10 -11.40 12.67 40.62
CA LEU A 10 -11.18 13.74 39.63
C LEU A 10 -9.70 14.02 39.38
N GLY A 11 -8.86 13.98 40.43
CA GLY A 11 -7.41 14.11 40.32
C GLY A 11 -6.77 12.93 39.59
N SER A 12 -7.28 11.70 39.78
CA SER A 12 -6.86 10.51 39.03
C SER A 12 -7.26 10.61 37.55
N ASN A 13 -8.51 10.95 37.27
CA ASN A 13 -9.02 11.09 35.91
C ASN A 13 -8.27 12.17 35.12
N ARG A 14 -7.92 13.29 35.77
CA ARG A 14 -7.17 14.37 35.13
C ARG A 14 -5.74 13.92 34.78
N ARG A 15 -5.06 13.20 35.67
CA ARG A 15 -3.72 12.63 35.40
C ARG A 15 -3.78 11.63 34.24
N GLN A 16 -4.74 10.72 34.27
CA GLN A 16 -4.95 9.75 33.20
C GLN A 16 -5.27 10.41 31.85
N ALA A 17 -6.08 11.47 31.83
CA ALA A 17 -6.38 12.22 30.62
C ALA A 17 -5.14 12.95 30.06
N THR A 18 -4.26 13.46 30.92
CA THR A 18 -2.99 14.07 30.50
C THR A 18 -2.02 13.03 29.92
N GLU A 19 -1.89 11.87 30.57
CA GLU A 19 -1.05 10.76 30.07
C GLU A 19 -1.54 10.25 28.71
N LEU A 20 -2.85 10.05 28.55
CA LEU A 20 -3.44 9.64 27.26
C LEU A 20 -3.19 10.66 26.16
N ARG A 21 -3.28 11.96 26.45
CA ARG A 21 -2.96 13.01 25.46
C ARG A 21 -1.50 12.94 25.01
N GLN A 22 -0.57 12.76 25.94
CA GLN A 22 0.84 12.60 25.61
C GLN A 22 1.10 11.35 24.76
N GLN A 23 0.41 10.25 25.05
CA GLN A 23 0.48 9.03 24.24
C GLN A 23 -0.08 9.25 22.82
N ILE A 24 -1.21 9.95 22.69
CA ILE A 24 -1.81 10.28 21.39
C ILE A 24 -0.85 11.16 20.57
N GLU A 25 -0.25 12.18 21.18
CA GLU A 25 0.74 13.04 20.51
C GLU A 25 1.98 12.25 20.05
N GLU A 26 2.48 11.34 20.89
CA GLU A 26 3.60 10.48 20.53
C GLU A 26 3.26 9.53 19.38
N LEU A 27 2.07 8.92 19.40
CA LEU A 27 1.58 8.07 18.31
C LEU A 27 1.42 8.86 17.02
N ALA A 28 0.88 10.08 17.07
CA ALA A 28 0.75 10.94 15.90
C ALA A 28 2.12 11.26 15.28
N ARG A 29 3.13 11.59 16.09
CA ARG A 29 4.51 11.81 15.62
C ARG A 29 5.13 10.56 14.99
N ARG A 30 4.83 9.38 15.53
CA ARG A 30 5.31 8.11 14.96
C ARG A 30 4.66 7.81 13.62
N LEU A 31 3.35 8.04 13.49
CA LEU A 31 2.63 7.89 12.22
C LEU A 31 3.21 8.83 11.16
N GLU A 32 3.42 10.11 11.50
CA GLU A 32 3.99 11.07 10.56
C GLU A 32 5.39 10.64 10.06
N ARG A 33 6.24 10.10 10.95
CA ARG A 33 7.55 9.57 10.54
C ARG A 33 7.43 8.37 9.62
N LEU A 34 6.49 7.46 9.88
CA LEU A 34 6.24 6.30 9.03
C LEU A 34 5.74 6.74 7.64
N ASP A 35 4.87 7.75 7.57
CA ASP A 35 4.40 8.31 6.31
C ASP A 35 5.55 8.93 5.51
N GLN A 36 6.44 9.68 6.18
CA GLN A 36 7.64 10.25 5.55
C GLN A 36 8.61 9.18 5.04
N ASP A 37 8.87 8.14 5.84
CA ASP A 37 9.72 7.03 5.43
C ASP A 37 9.12 6.26 4.24
N THR A 38 7.79 6.05 4.25
CA THR A 38 7.06 5.40 3.16
C THR A 38 7.14 6.24 1.88
N ALA A 39 6.89 7.55 1.97
CA ALA A 39 7.01 8.47 0.84
C ALA A 39 8.44 8.46 0.25
N ARG A 40 9.46 8.44 1.10
CA ARG A 40 10.86 8.35 0.65
C ARG A 40 11.15 7.03 -0.07
N LEU A 41 10.66 5.91 0.45
CA LEU A 41 10.84 4.60 -0.19
C LEU A 41 10.11 4.53 -1.55
N LEU A 42 8.88 5.05 -1.61
CA LEU A 42 8.11 5.12 -2.86
C LEU A 42 8.85 5.96 -3.92
N ALA A 43 9.32 7.16 -3.53
CA ALA A 43 10.05 8.05 -4.43
C ALA A 43 11.40 7.46 -4.90
N GLY A 44 12.10 6.72 -4.04
CA GLY A 44 13.41 6.16 -4.34
C GLY A 44 13.39 4.87 -5.17
N PHE A 45 12.38 4.01 -4.97
CA PHE A 45 12.39 2.66 -5.55
C PHE A 45 11.23 2.38 -6.49
N VAL A 46 10.04 2.90 -6.19
CA VAL A 46 8.82 2.55 -6.92
C VAL A 46 8.62 3.50 -8.11
N VAL A 47 8.59 4.81 -7.86
CA VAL A 47 8.34 5.82 -8.90
C VAL A 47 9.29 5.71 -10.09
N PRO A 48 10.62 5.50 -9.93
CA PRO A 48 11.52 5.32 -11.06
C PRO A 48 11.15 4.10 -11.92
N ALA A 49 10.81 2.97 -11.29
CA ALA A 49 10.43 1.75 -12.00
C ALA A 49 9.16 1.94 -12.85
N TYR A 50 8.19 2.73 -12.38
CA TYR A 50 7.00 3.08 -13.16
C TYR A 50 7.29 4.08 -14.27
N ARG A 51 8.15 5.07 -14.02
CA ARG A 51 8.53 6.08 -15.02
C ARG A 51 9.28 5.43 -16.20
N ASP A 52 10.16 4.48 -15.92
CA ASP A 52 10.96 3.80 -16.94
C ASP A 52 10.17 2.68 -17.63
N TRP A 53 9.04 2.26 -17.06
CA TRP A 53 8.18 1.26 -17.67
C TRP A 53 7.40 1.84 -18.86
N GLN A 54 7.69 1.30 -20.04
CA GLN A 54 6.99 1.63 -21.28
C GLN A 54 6.13 0.43 -21.74
N PRO A 55 4.97 0.17 -21.09
CA PRO A 55 4.14 -0.97 -21.43
C PRO A 55 3.59 -0.84 -22.85
N ARG A 56 3.35 -1.99 -23.47
CA ARG A 56 2.68 -2.12 -24.76
C ARG A 56 1.55 -3.13 -24.64
N PRO A 57 0.44 -3.00 -25.39
CA PRO A 57 -0.56 -4.07 -25.47
C PRO A 57 0.10 -5.41 -25.81
N GLY A 58 -0.26 -6.46 -25.09
CA GLY A 58 0.35 -7.80 -25.14
C GLY A 58 1.53 -8.00 -24.19
N ALA A 59 2.09 -6.94 -23.59
CA ALA A 59 3.18 -7.08 -22.62
C ALA A 59 2.70 -7.72 -21.32
N THR A 60 3.61 -8.43 -20.66
CA THR A 60 3.36 -9.00 -19.33
C THR A 60 3.63 -7.97 -18.25
N ALA A 61 2.77 -7.97 -17.23
CA ALA A 61 2.96 -7.30 -15.95
C ALA A 61 2.48 -8.22 -14.82
N PHE A 62 2.57 -7.76 -13.58
CA PHE A 62 2.11 -8.52 -12.42
C PHE A 62 1.11 -7.70 -11.63
N TYR A 63 0.06 -8.35 -11.17
CA TYR A 63 -0.73 -7.83 -10.07
C TYR A 63 -0.12 -8.35 -8.77
N VAL A 64 0.08 -7.47 -7.79
CA VAL A 64 0.59 -7.80 -6.46
C VAL A 64 -0.36 -7.24 -5.43
N ASP A 65 -0.87 -8.10 -4.54
CA ASP A 65 -1.53 -7.70 -3.30
C ASP A 65 -0.58 -7.91 -2.13
N ALA A 66 -0.05 -6.81 -1.60
CA ALA A 66 0.95 -6.86 -0.55
C ALA A 66 0.35 -7.20 0.82
N LEU A 67 -0.95 -6.95 1.05
CA LEU A 67 -1.63 -7.25 2.31
C LEU A 67 -1.93 -8.74 2.41
N GLU A 68 -2.42 -9.33 1.34
CA GLU A 68 -2.71 -10.77 1.25
C GLU A 68 -1.45 -11.61 0.93
N GLY A 69 -0.36 -10.92 0.58
CA GLY A 69 0.92 -11.54 0.22
C GLY A 69 0.82 -12.38 -1.05
N ILE A 70 -0.02 -11.99 -2.01
CA ILE A 70 -0.26 -12.75 -3.24
C ILE A 70 0.14 -11.97 -4.49
N TYR A 71 0.43 -12.71 -5.56
CA TYR A 71 0.63 -12.13 -6.89
C TYR A 71 0.13 -13.04 -7.99
N PHE A 72 -0.08 -12.46 -9.17
CA PHE A 72 -0.34 -13.22 -10.40
C PHE A 72 0.01 -12.41 -11.65
N GLN A 73 0.23 -13.14 -12.75
CA GLN A 73 0.56 -12.54 -14.04
C GLN A 73 -0.69 -11.89 -14.68
N VAL A 74 -0.50 -10.72 -15.27
CA VAL A 74 -1.52 -10.03 -16.06
C VAL A 74 -0.94 -9.58 -17.40
N VAL A 75 -1.81 -9.42 -18.40
CA VAL A 75 -1.41 -8.96 -19.74
C VAL A 75 -1.93 -7.55 -19.96
N VAL A 76 -1.08 -6.64 -20.40
CA VAL A 76 -1.48 -5.29 -20.80
C VAL A 76 -2.39 -5.39 -22.02
N VAL A 77 -3.59 -4.83 -21.94
CA VAL A 77 -4.56 -4.82 -23.04
C VAL A 77 -4.73 -3.44 -23.67
N GLU A 78 -4.40 -2.39 -22.93
CA GLU A 78 -4.59 -1.01 -23.37
C GLU A 78 -3.60 -0.08 -22.67
N VAL A 79 -3.04 0.86 -23.44
CA VAL A 79 -2.16 1.93 -22.95
C VAL A 79 -2.64 3.24 -23.56
N ARG A 80 -2.96 4.23 -22.72
CA ARG A 80 -3.43 5.57 -23.13
C ARG A 80 -2.70 6.63 -22.31
N GLY A 81 -1.61 7.17 -22.86
CA GLY A 81 -0.76 8.11 -22.11
C GLY A 81 -0.18 7.43 -20.88
N THR A 82 -0.48 7.97 -19.69
CA THR A 82 -0.06 7.40 -18.39
C THR A 82 -1.00 6.32 -17.86
N TYR A 83 -2.14 6.09 -18.51
CA TYR A 83 -3.09 5.05 -18.11
C TYR A 83 -2.74 3.70 -18.75
N VAL A 84 -2.70 2.65 -17.94
CA VAL A 84 -2.45 1.27 -18.36
C VAL A 84 -3.56 0.37 -17.83
N ARG A 85 -4.17 -0.41 -18.71
CA ARG A 85 -5.15 -1.44 -18.35
C ARG A 85 -4.60 -2.82 -18.65
N THR A 86 -4.76 -3.72 -17.70
CA THR A 86 -4.34 -5.11 -17.80
C THR A 86 -5.53 -6.05 -17.63
N ARG A 87 -5.33 -7.31 -18.02
CA ARG A 87 -6.30 -8.39 -17.91
C ARG A 87 -5.64 -9.61 -17.27
N ALA A 88 -6.29 -10.17 -16.27
CA ALA A 88 -6.06 -11.52 -15.79
C ALA A 88 -7.10 -12.46 -16.39
N VAL A 89 -6.69 -13.66 -16.78
CA VAL A 89 -7.58 -14.68 -17.33
C VAL A 89 -7.35 -15.97 -16.57
N SER A 90 -8.42 -16.51 -16.02
CA SER A 90 -8.51 -17.89 -15.51
C SER A 90 -9.47 -18.68 -16.43
N PRO A 91 -9.54 -20.01 -16.33
CA PRO A 91 -10.45 -20.82 -17.14
C PRO A 91 -11.93 -20.39 -17.06
N ASN A 92 -12.35 -19.80 -15.94
CA ASN A 92 -13.76 -19.50 -15.65
C ASN A 92 -14.07 -18.00 -15.53
N HIS A 93 -13.06 -17.13 -15.50
CA HIS A 93 -13.24 -15.71 -15.21
C HIS A 93 -12.14 -14.85 -15.84
N SER A 94 -12.50 -13.63 -16.25
CA SER A 94 -11.55 -12.60 -16.66
C SER A 94 -11.77 -11.34 -15.84
N ALA A 95 -10.69 -10.82 -15.25
CA ALA A 95 -10.69 -9.59 -14.47
C ALA A 95 -9.81 -8.54 -15.14
N TYR A 96 -10.18 -7.26 -14.99
CA TYR A 96 -9.42 -6.14 -15.52
C TYR A 96 -8.93 -5.25 -14.39
N TYR A 97 -7.67 -4.84 -14.46
CA TYR A 97 -7.02 -3.96 -13.49
C TYR A 97 -6.45 -2.76 -14.23
N SER A 98 -6.28 -1.62 -13.54
CA SER A 98 -5.77 -0.39 -14.17
C SER A 98 -4.81 0.34 -13.26
N VAL A 99 -3.77 0.96 -13.84
CA VAL A 99 -2.78 1.78 -13.13
C VAL A 99 -2.47 3.07 -13.88
N MET A 100 -2.21 4.14 -13.11
CA MET A 100 -1.71 5.41 -13.58
C MET A 100 -0.19 5.47 -13.32
N LEU A 101 0.62 5.59 -14.37
CA LEU A 101 2.08 5.56 -14.29
C LEU A 101 2.70 6.80 -13.62
N ASP A 102 2.00 7.93 -13.66
CA ASP A 102 2.36 9.20 -13.02
C ASP A 102 1.95 9.26 -11.53
N HIS A 103 0.96 8.46 -11.14
CA HIS A 103 0.46 8.34 -9.76
C HIS A 103 0.40 6.88 -9.28
N PRO A 104 1.53 6.15 -9.25
CA PRO A 104 1.50 4.75 -8.80
C PRO A 104 1.18 4.64 -7.31
N ALA A 105 1.48 5.67 -6.51
CA ALA A 105 1.35 5.69 -5.06
C ALA A 105 -0.11 5.62 -4.55
N ASP A 106 -1.07 6.24 -5.25
CA ASP A 106 -2.50 6.18 -4.91
C ASP A 106 -3.03 4.73 -4.89
N GLN A 107 -2.33 3.81 -5.55
CA GLN A 107 -2.67 2.39 -5.59
C GLN A 107 -1.91 1.56 -4.56
N TYR A 108 -0.72 1.98 -4.13
CA TYR A 108 0.01 1.30 -3.05
C TYR A 108 -0.69 1.46 -1.71
N GLU A 109 -1.39 2.58 -1.49
CA GLU A 109 -2.24 2.78 -0.32
C GLU A 109 -3.45 1.83 -0.28
N ARG A 110 -3.78 1.20 -1.42
CA ARG A 110 -4.96 0.33 -1.58
C ARG A 110 -4.55 -1.06 -2.02
N SER A 111 -4.09 -1.88 -1.08
CA SER A 111 -3.95 -3.36 -1.07
C SER A 111 -3.35 -4.07 -2.31
N GLY A 112 -3.77 -3.79 -3.54
CA GLY A 112 -3.24 -4.38 -4.76
C GLY A 112 -2.89 -3.39 -5.88
N CYS A 113 -1.76 -3.64 -6.54
CA CYS A 113 -1.18 -2.78 -7.58
C CYS A 113 -0.73 -3.58 -8.80
N ILE A 114 -0.74 -2.96 -9.98
CA ILE A 114 -0.10 -3.52 -11.18
C ILE A 114 1.33 -3.02 -11.22
N VAL A 115 2.31 -3.92 -11.19
CA VAL A 115 3.73 -3.61 -11.21
C VAL A 115 4.40 -4.09 -12.51
N PRO A 116 5.42 -3.37 -13.01
CA PRO A 116 6.28 -3.86 -14.07
C PRO A 116 7.11 -5.08 -13.62
N PRO A 117 7.55 -5.96 -14.54
CA PRO A 117 8.38 -7.12 -14.21
C PRO A 117 9.62 -6.79 -13.39
N ALA A 118 10.35 -5.72 -13.74
CA ALA A 118 11.55 -5.31 -13.01
C ALA A 118 11.26 -4.92 -11.54
N LEU A 119 10.10 -4.31 -11.27
CA LEU A 119 9.69 -4.00 -9.91
C LEU A 119 9.20 -5.25 -9.17
N PHE A 120 8.51 -6.15 -9.88
CA PHE A 120 8.09 -7.42 -9.31
C PHE A 120 9.28 -8.25 -8.80
N ASP A 121 10.35 -8.37 -9.61
CA ASP A 121 11.56 -9.09 -9.21
C ASP A 121 12.16 -8.52 -7.92
N LEU A 122 12.21 -7.19 -7.80
CA LEU A 122 12.66 -6.50 -6.58
C LEU A 122 11.74 -6.73 -5.37
N LEU A 123 10.43 -6.87 -5.58
CA LEU A 123 9.46 -7.08 -4.51
C LEU A 123 9.49 -8.52 -4.00
N CYS A 124 9.68 -9.52 -4.86
CA CYS A 124 9.78 -10.92 -4.47
C CYS A 124 10.93 -11.21 -3.50
N ASP A 125 12.03 -10.48 -3.60
CA ASP A 125 13.16 -10.62 -2.68
C ASP A 125 12.89 -10.01 -1.29
N ARG A 126 11.87 -9.15 -1.16
CA ARG A 126 11.62 -8.33 0.04
C ARG A 126 10.29 -8.59 0.72
N LEU A 127 9.34 -9.18 0.00
CA LEU A 127 8.00 -9.48 0.48
C LEU A 127 7.75 -10.99 0.38
N PRO A 128 7.07 -11.61 1.36
CA PRO A 128 6.73 -13.03 1.34
C PRO A 128 5.56 -13.29 0.38
N LEU A 129 5.76 -13.05 -0.92
CA LEU A 129 4.74 -13.18 -1.94
C LEU A 129 4.58 -14.65 -2.38
N ARG A 130 3.32 -15.07 -2.60
CA ARG A 130 2.98 -16.38 -3.18
C ARG A 130 2.05 -16.21 -4.38
N VAL A 131 2.06 -17.18 -5.29
CA VAL A 131 1.11 -17.18 -6.41
C VAL A 131 -0.32 -17.26 -5.86
N ALA A 132 -1.21 -16.42 -6.37
CA ALA A 132 -2.62 -16.45 -6.00
C ALA A 132 -3.25 -17.79 -6.42
N PRO A 133 -4.04 -18.44 -5.55
CA PRO A 133 -4.49 -19.82 -5.76
C PRO A 133 -5.54 -20.02 -6.86
N PHE A 134 -6.04 -18.94 -7.48
CA PHE A 134 -7.19 -18.96 -8.39
C PHE A 134 -6.93 -18.30 -9.77
N VAL A 135 -5.67 -18.22 -10.19
CA VAL A 135 -5.30 -17.72 -11.54
C VAL A 135 -5.01 -18.86 -12.48
#